data_AF-A0ABD5VX95-F1
#
_entry.id   AF-A0ABD5VX95-F1
#
_cell.length_a   1.000
_cell.length_b   1.000
_cell.length_c   1.000
_cell.angle_alpha   90.00
_cell.angle_beta   90.00
_cell.angle_gamma   90.00
#
_symmetry.space_group_name_H-M   'P 1'
#
loop_
_entity.id
_entity.type
_entity.pdbx_description
1 polymer ?
#
loop_
_entity_poly.entity_id
_entity_poly.type
_entity_poly.pdbx_seq_one_letter_code
_entity_poly.pdbx_strand_id
1 'polypeptide(L)' 'MLGELTDRQRAALEAAYFSGYFDWPRGSTAEEIADSLGISSPTFHQHFRKAERKLLESILADGDE' A
#
# COMPACT_ATOMS: atom_id res chain seq x y z
N MET A 1 -2.81 7.79 12.17
CA MET A 1 -2.94 7.68 10.70
C MET A 1 -1.72 7.09 9.97
N LEU A 2 -0.47 7.60 10.06
CA LEU A 2 0.72 6.91 9.47
C LEU A 2 1.65 6.22 10.47
N GLY A 3 1.55 6.56 11.76
CA GLY A 3 2.41 6.00 12.81
C GLY A 3 2.16 4.53 13.16
N GLU A 4 1.07 3.92 12.67
CA GLU A 4 0.74 2.52 12.93
C GLU A 4 1.22 1.55 11.84
N LEU A 5 1.65 2.07 10.68
CA LEU A 5 2.20 1.25 9.63
C LEU A 5 3.63 0.85 9.97
N THR A 6 3.99 -0.39 9.66
CA THR A 6 5.41 -0.76 9.64
C THR A 6 6.10 -0.10 8.45
N ASP A 7 7.43 0.03 8.49
CA ASP A 7 8.21 0.59 7.38
C ASP A 7 7.92 -0.10 6.05
N ARG A 8 7.73 -1.43 6.07
CA ARG A 8 7.40 -2.21 4.86
C ARG A 8 5.98 -1.95 4.35
N GLN A 9 5.03 -1.75 5.25
CA GLN A 9 3.64 -1.38 4.89
C GLN A 9 3.59 0.02 4.30
N ARG A 10 4.32 0.97 4.90
CA ARG A 10 4.44 2.35 4.42
C ARG A 10 5.11 2.39 3.05
N ALA A 11 6.26 1.72 2.89
CA ALA A 11 6.98 1.66 1.63
C ALA A 11 6.12 1.07 0.49
N ALA A 12 5.32 0.03 0.77
CA ALA A 12 4.42 -0.55 -0.22
C ALA A 12 3.32 0.44 -0.67
N LEU A 13 2.72 1.18 0.26
CA LEU A 13 1.71 2.20 -0.06
C LEU A 13 2.31 3.39 -0.82
N GLU A 14 3.45 3.91 -0.36
CA GLU A 14 4.14 5.03 -1.02
C GLU A 14 4.54 4.64 -2.44
N ALA A 15 5.14 3.47 -2.63
CA ALA A 15 5.52 2.98 -3.95
C ALA A 15 4.30 2.81 -4.87
N ALA A 16 3.19 2.26 -4.38
CA ALA A 16 1.95 2.15 -5.16
C ALA A 16 1.37 3.54 -5.52
N TYR A 17 1.34 4.47 -4.58
CA TYR A 17 0.81 5.81 -4.82
C TYR A 17 1.64 6.58 -5.85
N PHE A 18 2.97 6.63 -5.67
CA PHE A 18 3.85 7.40 -6.55
C PHE A 18 4.10 6.76 -7.92
N SER A 19 3.83 5.45 -8.07
CA SER A 19 3.92 4.76 -9.36
C SER A 19 2.65 4.85 -10.21
N GLY A 20 1.60 5.52 -9.71
CA GLY A 20 0.31 5.60 -10.41
C GLY A 20 -0.45 4.27 -10.41
N TYR A 21 -0.22 3.39 -9.42
CA TYR A 21 -0.93 2.11 -9.27
C TYR A 21 -2.46 2.29 -9.15
N PHE A 22 -2.88 3.43 -8.58
CA PHE A 22 -4.28 3.77 -8.37
C PHE A 22 -4.92 4.55 -9.54
N ASP A 23 -4.15 4.91 -10.56
CA ASP A 23 -4.62 5.74 -11.68
C ASP A 23 -5.41 4.94 -12.72
N TRP A 24 -6.13 5.66 -13.58
CA TRP A 24 -6.76 5.11 -14.78
C TRP A 24 -6.37 5.90 -16.04
N PRO A 25 -5.65 5.30 -17.01
CA PRO A 25 -5.03 3.97 -16.94
C PRO A 25 -3.94 3.92 -15.86
N ARG A 26 -3.66 2.72 -15.32
CA ARG A 26 -2.60 2.54 -14.31
C ARG A 26 -1.24 2.93 -14.87
N GLY A 27 -0.45 3.63 -14.06
CA GLY A 27 0.95 3.94 -14.35
C GLY A 27 1.90 2.77 -14.13
N SER A 28 1.57 1.84 -13.23
CA SER A 28 2.38 0.68 -12.90
C SER A 28 1.55 -0.51 -12.42
N THR A 29 2.07 -1.71 -12.63
CA THR A 29 1.57 -2.99 -12.10
C THR A 29 2.16 -3.31 -10.73
N ALA A 30 1.55 -4.26 -10.02
CA ALA A 30 2.06 -4.73 -8.73
C ALA A 30 3.41 -5.42 -8.86
N GLU A 31 3.62 -6.15 -9.96
CA GLU A 31 4.88 -6.79 -10.33
C GLU A 31 6.01 -5.76 -10.47
N GLU A 32 5.80 -4.71 -11.26
CA GLU A 32 6.80 -3.65 -11.47
C GLU A 32 7.15 -2.91 -10.16
N ILE A 33 6.16 -2.71 -9.29
CA ILE A 33 6.38 -2.10 -7.97
C ILE A 33 7.18 -3.04 -7.07
N ALA A 34 6.84 -4.33 -7.05
CA ALA A 34 7.56 -5.34 -6.26
C ALA A 34 9.03 -5.42 -6.69
N ASP A 35 9.28 -5.42 -8.00
CA ASP A 35 10.62 -5.40 -8.58
C ASP A 35 11.40 -4.14 -8.15
N SER A 36 10.77 -2.96 -8.16
CA SER A 36 11.41 -1.71 -7.69
C SER A 36 11.78 -1.72 -6.21
N LEU A 37 11.05 -2.50 -5.40
CA LEU A 37 11.27 -2.65 -3.97
C LEU A 37 12.22 -3.82 -3.63
N GLY A 38 12.68 -4.57 -4.64
CA GLY A 38 13.54 -5.74 -4.47
C GLY A 38 12.86 -6.89 -3.70
N ILE A 39 11.55 -7.06 -3.86
CA ILE A 39 10.75 -8.10 -3.19
C ILE A 39 9.88 -8.85 -4.20
N SER A 40 9.33 -9.99 -3.79
CA SER A 40 8.38 -10.72 -4.64
C SER A 40 7.02 -10.02 -4.71
N SER A 41 6.29 -10.15 -5.84
CA SER A 41 4.91 -9.67 -5.97
C SER A 41 3.99 -10.15 -4.83
N PRO A 42 4.03 -11.43 -4.39
CA PRO A 42 3.30 -11.88 -3.20
C PRO A 42 3.68 -11.14 -1.91
N THR A 43 4.97 -10.85 -1.69
CA THR A 43 5.44 -10.08 -0.53
C THR A 43 4.94 -8.64 -0.58
N PHE A 44 4.99 -8.00 -1.75
CA PHE A 44 4.40 -6.67 -1.96
C PHE A 44 2.92 -6.68 -1.61
N HIS A 45 2.13 -7.58 -2.21
CA HIS A 45 0.70 -7.70 -1.94
C HIS A 45 0.37 -7.94 -0.47
N GLN A 46 1.19 -8.72 0.25
CA GLN A 46 1.01 -8.93 1.68
C GLN A 46 1.16 -7.62 2.47
N HIS A 47 2.24 -6.86 2.23
CA HIS A 47 2.46 -5.59 2.91
C HIS A 47 1.41 -4.57 2.53
N PHE A 48 1.11 -4.46 1.24
CA PHE A 48 0.16 -3.52 0.67
C PHE A 48 -1.25 -3.73 1.26
N ARG A 49 -1.80 -4.96 1.23
CA ARG A 49 -3.13 -5.26 1.81
C ARG A 49 -3.21 -5.02 3.31
N LYS A 50 -2.13 -5.33 4.05
CA LYS A 50 -2.09 -5.05 5.50
C LYS A 50 -2.10 -3.55 5.76
N ALA A 51 -1.43 -2.77 4.91
CA ALA A 51 -1.38 -1.33 5.02
C ALA A 51 -2.74 -0.69 4.66
N GLU A 52 -3.37 -1.12 3.57
CA GLU A 52 -4.73 -0.71 3.18
C GLU A 52 -5.75 -1.02 4.29
N ARG A 53 -5.70 -2.21 4.88
CA ARG A 53 -6.57 -2.60 5.99
C ARG A 53 -6.46 -1.65 7.18
N LYS A 54 -5.23 -1.33 7.61
CA LYS A 54 -5.02 -0.40 8.74
C LYS A 54 -5.52 1.01 8.44
N LEU A 55 -5.34 1.48 7.20
CA LEU A 55 -5.90 2.77 6.79
C LEU A 55 -7.42 2.76 6.83
N LEU A 56 -8.06 1.70 6.32
CA LEU A 56 -9.51 1.54 6.37
C LEU A 56 -10.03 1.42 7.80
N GLU A 57 -9.36 0.64 8.66
CA GLU A 57 -9.69 0.53 10.09
C GLU A 57 -9.63 1.90 10.77
N SER A 58 -8.59 2.70 10.52
CA SER A 58 -8.50 4.06 11.05
C SER A 58 -9.63 4.96 10.57
N ILE A 59 -9.95 4.95 9.27
CA ILE A 59 -10.99 5.82 8.70
C ILE A 59 -12.39 5.41 9.19
N LEU A 60 -12.65 4.11 9.30
CA LEU A 60 -13.96 3.58 9.68
C LEU A 60 -14.18 3.58 11.19
N ALA A 61 -13.13 3.42 12.00
CA ALA A 61 -13.22 3.54 13.46
C ALA A 61 -13.43 5.00 13.91
N ASP A 62 -12.93 5.98 13.15
CA ASP A 62 -13.22 7.40 13.37
C ASP A 62 -14.67 7.79 12.96
N GLY A 63 -15.45 6.86 12.40
CA GLY A 63 -16.83 7.09 11.94
C GLY A 63 -17.94 6.69 12.92
N ASP A 64 -17.58 6.20 14.12
CA ASP A 64 -18.50 5.78 15.18
C ASP A 64 -18.73 6.90 16.25
N GLU A 65 -18.79 8.17 15.82
CA GLU A 65 -19.26 9.32 16.64
C GLU A 65 -20.65 9.82 16.22
#